data_AF-A0A7L3P3M6-F1
#
_entry.id   AF-A0A7L3P3M6-F1
#
_cell.length_a   1.000
_cell.length_b   1.000
_cell.length_c   1.000
_cell.angle_alpha   90.00
_cell.angle_beta   90.00
_cell.angle_gamma   90.00
#
_symmetry.space_group_name_H-M   'P 1'
#
loop_
_entity.id
_entity.type
_entity.pdbx_description
1 polymer ?
#
loop_
_entity_poly.entity_id
_entity_poly.type
_entity_poly.pdbx_seq_one_letter_code
_entity_poly.pdbx_strand_id
1 'polypeptide(L)'
;QLKLRDLAGKALAFVQELVTALLNFHTYTEQKVQIFPIDSATDTVSPLNQKFSQYLHENASYVRPLEEGMLHLFESITEDTVTVLETTVKLKAFSEHLASYLSFLRKILPYQLKSLEEECESSLCTAALRARNMELHRDMKRLTAVFEKLHTYISLLALPSTNPEGLLRTNYNFVFTNIAASLHGFHDVLKDISKHYSQKATLEQDVPTATQKLITTNDCILSSVAALTNGAGKIASFFSNNLDHFTASLTYGPKGGTEFISPLSAECMLQYKKKAAAYMKSLKKPCADSVPYEDALANRRVLLSSTESREGLAQQVQQSLEKIAKLEQEKEHWMLEAQLAKIKLEKENQKLKNSLSGHLTETIQDHSILPNVTEQKKETTEKSLREPIKSTSLLKFLLCQSADVESREDLIKTHYMARIAELTSHLQLADSKSVHFHAECRALAKRLSLAEKSKESLTEELKVASQNISRLQASKLLYNDELMTTKRSYEDQLSMMSDHLCSMNETLTKQREEIDTLKMASK
;
A
#
# COMPACT_ATOMS: atom_id res chain seq x y z
N GLN A 1 -20.01 2.79 7.69
CA GLN A 1 -18.76 2.13 7.24
C GLN A 1 -18.82 0.61 7.39
N LEU A 2 -18.92 0.03 8.60
CA LEU A 2 -19.06 -1.44 8.79
C LEU A 2 -20.10 -2.11 7.87
N LYS A 3 -21.31 -1.56 7.80
CA LYS A 3 -22.36 -2.06 6.91
C LYS A 3 -21.99 -1.95 5.42
N LEU A 4 -21.33 -0.88 5.01
CA LEU A 4 -20.88 -0.70 3.62
C LEU A 4 -19.76 -1.69 3.27
N ARG A 5 -18.85 -1.97 4.21
CA ARG A 5 -17.82 -3.00 4.06
C ARG A 5 -18.43 -4.40 3.92
N ASP A 6 -19.46 -4.73 4.70
CA ASP A 6 -20.20 -6.00 4.56
C ASP A 6 -20.87 -6.11 3.18
N LEU A 7 -21.53 -5.04 2.72
CA LEU A 7 -22.13 -4.99 1.38
C LEU A 7 -21.07 -5.14 0.28
N ALA A 8 -19.93 -4.45 0.39
CA ALA A 8 -18.83 -4.57 -0.55
C ALA A 8 -18.22 -5.99 -0.56
N GLY A 9 -18.12 -6.65 0.60
CA GLY A 9 -17.66 -8.03 0.70
C GLY A 9 -18.60 -9.02 0.02
N LYS A 10 -19.92 -8.85 0.19
CA LYS A 10 -20.93 -9.64 -0.53
C LYS A 10 -20.86 -9.41 -2.05
N ALA A 11 -20.74 -8.16 -2.46
CA ALA A 11 -20.60 -7.79 -3.87
C ALA A 11 -19.32 -8.39 -4.48
N LEU A 12 -18.20 -8.38 -3.75
CA LEU A 12 -16.95 -9.02 -4.16
C LEU A 12 -17.15 -10.52 -4.41
N ALA A 13 -17.75 -11.25 -3.46
CA ALA A 13 -18.02 -12.68 -3.62
C ALA A 13 -18.85 -12.98 -4.88
N PHE A 14 -19.88 -12.17 -5.15
CA PHE A 14 -20.68 -12.35 -6.36
C PHE A 14 -19.91 -12.04 -7.65
N VAL A 15 -19.04 -11.02 -7.64
CA VAL A 15 -18.17 -10.72 -8.79
C VAL A 15 -17.18 -11.86 -9.04
N GLN A 16 -16.63 -12.48 -8.00
CA GLN A 16 -15.73 -13.64 -8.11
C GLN A 16 -16.43 -14.86 -8.73
N GLU A 17 -17.66 -15.15 -8.29
CA GLU A 17 -18.51 -16.18 -8.89
C GLU A 17 -18.75 -15.88 -10.38
N LEU A 18 -19.08 -14.63 -10.72
CA LEU A 18 -19.35 -14.20 -12.09
C LEU A 18 -18.11 -14.29 -12.98
N VAL A 19 -16.95 -13.84 -12.49
CA VAL A 19 -15.65 -13.89 -13.19
C VAL A 19 -15.30 -15.33 -13.53
N THR A 20 -15.43 -16.24 -12.57
CA THR A 20 -15.17 -17.67 -12.78
C THR A 20 -16.08 -18.25 -13.87
N ALA A 21 -17.37 -17.93 -13.81
CA ALA A 21 -18.34 -18.40 -14.80
C ALA A 21 -18.11 -17.80 -16.20
N LEU A 22 -17.68 -16.53 -16.29
CA LEU A 22 -17.32 -15.87 -17.56
C LEU A 22 -16.07 -16.50 -18.20
N LEU A 23 -15.03 -16.78 -17.39
CA LEU A 23 -13.82 -17.47 -17.87
C LEU A 23 -14.17 -18.84 -18.46
N ASN A 24 -14.99 -19.62 -17.74
CA ASN A 24 -15.44 -20.92 -18.19
C ASN A 24 -16.26 -20.81 -19.48
N PHE A 25 -17.22 -19.88 -19.55
CA PHE A 25 -18.04 -19.67 -20.75
C PHE A 25 -17.20 -19.36 -21.99
N HIS A 26 -16.24 -18.43 -21.89
CA HIS A 26 -15.36 -18.08 -23.00
C HIS A 26 -14.43 -19.24 -23.39
N THR A 27 -13.87 -19.95 -22.40
CA THR A 27 -12.98 -21.11 -22.63
C THR A 27 -13.72 -22.26 -23.32
N TYR A 28 -14.94 -22.58 -22.90
CA TYR A 28 -15.71 -23.64 -23.54
C TYR A 28 -16.29 -23.21 -24.90
N THR A 29 -16.56 -21.92 -25.08
CA THR A 29 -16.88 -21.38 -26.42
C THR A 29 -15.69 -21.51 -27.37
N GLU A 30 -14.47 -21.24 -26.91
CA GLU A 30 -13.24 -21.45 -27.69
C GLU A 30 -13.12 -22.91 -28.14
N GLN A 31 -13.33 -23.85 -27.23
CA GLN A 31 -13.31 -25.29 -27.54
C GLN A 31 -14.40 -25.66 -28.53
N LYS A 32 -15.64 -25.17 -28.36
CA LYS A 32 -16.76 -25.50 -29.26
C LYS A 32 -16.48 -25.07 -30.69
N VAL A 33 -15.92 -23.88 -30.89
CA VAL A 33 -15.57 -23.33 -32.21
C VAL A 33 -14.54 -24.21 -32.95
N GLN A 34 -13.78 -25.04 -32.23
CA GLN A 34 -12.83 -26.02 -32.79
C GLN A 34 -13.43 -27.43 -33.00
N ILE A 35 -14.70 -27.64 -32.63
CA ILE A 35 -15.38 -28.95 -32.65
C ILE A 35 -16.59 -28.94 -33.59
N PHE A 36 -17.31 -27.83 -33.69
CA PHE A 36 -18.54 -27.71 -34.47
C PHE A 36 -18.56 -26.40 -35.27
N PRO A 37 -19.01 -26.40 -36.55
CA PRO A 37 -19.66 -27.49 -37.30
C PRO A 37 -18.69 -28.55 -37.86
N ILE A 38 -17.39 -28.28 -37.83
CA ILE A 38 -16.32 -29.17 -38.29
C ILE A 38 -15.34 -29.40 -37.15
N ASP A 39 -15.01 -30.65 -36.84
CA ASP A 39 -14.03 -30.98 -35.81
C ASP A 39 -12.63 -30.78 -36.38
N SER A 40 -11.82 -29.97 -35.68
CA SER A 40 -10.41 -29.70 -36.04
C SER A 40 -9.53 -30.95 -36.11
N ALA A 41 -9.96 -32.06 -35.49
CA ALA A 41 -9.31 -33.36 -35.62
C ALA A 41 -9.56 -34.04 -36.99
N THR A 42 -10.61 -33.63 -37.70
CA THR A 42 -11.07 -34.25 -38.96
C THR A 42 -10.81 -33.39 -40.19
N ASP A 43 -10.93 -32.07 -40.07
CA ASP A 43 -10.72 -31.13 -41.17
C ASP A 43 -10.32 -29.75 -40.63
N THR A 44 -9.86 -28.88 -41.52
CA THR A 44 -9.42 -27.52 -41.21
C THR A 44 -10.60 -26.62 -40.82
N VAL A 45 -10.52 -26.03 -39.63
CA VAL A 45 -11.49 -25.04 -39.14
C VAL A 45 -11.42 -23.78 -40.01
N SER A 46 -12.56 -23.12 -40.25
CA SER A 46 -12.61 -21.90 -41.07
C SER A 46 -11.64 -20.81 -40.58
N PRO A 47 -11.06 -19.98 -41.46
CA PRO A 47 -10.18 -18.89 -41.05
C PRO A 47 -10.84 -17.91 -40.06
N LEU A 48 -12.16 -17.73 -40.18
CA LEU A 48 -12.96 -16.96 -39.23
C LEU A 48 -12.92 -17.57 -37.83
N ASN A 49 -13.25 -18.85 -37.71
CA ASN A 49 -13.34 -19.56 -36.43
C ASN A 49 -11.95 -19.77 -35.79
N GLN A 50 -10.89 -19.92 -36.59
CA GLN A 50 -9.51 -19.88 -36.10
C GLN A 50 -9.20 -18.53 -35.43
N LYS A 51 -9.53 -17.42 -36.08
CA LYS A 51 -9.31 -16.07 -35.53
C LYS A 51 -10.20 -15.80 -34.32
N PHE A 52 -11.44 -16.30 -34.32
CA PHE A 52 -12.34 -16.20 -33.18
C PHE A 52 -11.77 -16.94 -31.96
N SER A 53 -11.32 -18.18 -32.16
CA SER A 53 -10.68 -18.99 -31.12
C SER A 53 -9.43 -18.31 -30.55
N GLN A 54 -8.58 -17.71 -31.38
CA GLN A 54 -7.41 -16.94 -30.92
C GLN A 54 -7.82 -15.77 -30.02
N TYR A 55 -8.86 -15.01 -30.38
CA TYR A 55 -9.34 -13.93 -29.52
C TYR A 55 -9.97 -14.45 -28.24
N LEU A 56 -10.74 -15.53 -28.28
CA LEU A 56 -11.28 -16.15 -27.07
C LEU A 56 -10.17 -16.65 -26.14
N HIS A 57 -9.05 -17.14 -26.65
CA HIS A 57 -7.91 -17.56 -25.84
C HIS A 57 -7.35 -16.42 -24.95
N GLU A 58 -7.43 -15.18 -25.41
CA GLU A 58 -7.00 -13.99 -24.66
C GLU A 58 -7.95 -13.63 -23.48
N ASN A 59 -9.10 -14.31 -23.31
CA ASN A 59 -10.18 -13.89 -22.41
C ASN A 59 -9.71 -13.61 -20.97
N ALA A 60 -8.79 -14.42 -20.43
CA ALA A 60 -8.39 -14.31 -19.04
C ALA A 60 -7.74 -12.96 -18.70
N SER A 61 -7.07 -12.34 -19.68
CA SER A 61 -6.43 -11.02 -19.52
C SER A 61 -7.44 -9.87 -19.37
N TYR A 62 -8.69 -10.07 -19.79
CA TYR A 62 -9.77 -9.07 -19.70
C TYR A 62 -10.75 -9.37 -18.56
N VAL A 63 -10.99 -10.64 -18.25
CA VAL A 63 -11.99 -11.05 -17.24
C VAL A 63 -11.42 -11.01 -15.82
N ARG A 64 -10.18 -11.48 -15.58
CA ARG A 64 -9.57 -11.51 -14.23
C ARG A 64 -9.42 -10.12 -13.59
N PRO A 65 -9.04 -9.06 -14.32
CA PRO A 65 -8.94 -7.72 -13.73
C PRO A 65 -10.25 -7.22 -13.10
N LEU A 66 -11.43 -7.72 -13.52
CA LEU A 66 -12.70 -7.36 -12.89
C LEU A 66 -12.74 -7.77 -11.41
N GLU A 67 -12.23 -8.97 -11.09
CA GLU A 67 -12.10 -9.45 -9.71
C GLU A 67 -11.09 -8.61 -8.94
N GLU A 68 -9.91 -8.37 -9.50
CA GLU A 68 -8.86 -7.57 -8.85
C GLU A 68 -9.33 -6.14 -8.55
N GLY A 69 -10.05 -5.52 -9.50
CA GLY A 69 -10.63 -4.20 -9.34
C GLY A 69 -11.67 -4.15 -8.21
N MET A 70 -12.51 -5.17 -8.12
CA MET A 70 -13.52 -5.28 -7.05
C MET A 70 -12.88 -5.57 -5.69
N LEU A 71 -11.83 -6.39 -5.65
CA LEU A 71 -11.06 -6.69 -4.44
C LEU A 71 -10.43 -5.41 -3.88
N HIS A 72 -9.75 -4.63 -4.73
CA HIS A 72 -9.17 -3.36 -4.31
C HIS A 72 -10.21 -2.34 -3.87
N LEU A 73 -11.39 -2.34 -4.49
CA LEU A 73 -12.51 -1.53 -4.02
C LEU A 73 -12.93 -1.94 -2.61
N PHE A 74 -13.13 -3.23 -2.35
CA PHE A 74 -13.47 -3.75 -1.03
C PHE A 74 -12.39 -3.43 0.03
N GLU A 75 -11.12 -3.64 -0.29
CA GLU A 75 -9.99 -3.38 0.61
C GLU A 75 -9.89 -1.89 0.99
N SER A 76 -10.27 -0.99 0.08
CA SER A 76 -10.27 0.45 0.34
C SER A 76 -11.33 0.91 1.36
N ILE A 77 -12.37 0.10 1.59
CA ILE A 77 -13.47 0.44 2.51
C ILE A 77 -13.12 -0.08 3.91
N THR A 78 -12.56 0.79 4.75
CA THR A 78 -12.21 0.46 6.14
C THR A 78 -13.10 1.20 7.15
N GLU A 79 -13.02 0.83 8.42
CA GLU A 79 -13.76 1.55 9.48
C GLU A 79 -13.35 3.03 9.60
N ASP A 80 -12.12 3.32 9.20
CA ASP A 80 -11.50 4.63 9.35
C ASP A 80 -11.52 5.50 8.08
N THR A 81 -12.19 5.06 7.01
CA THR A 81 -12.30 5.81 5.75
C THR A 81 -13.70 6.41 5.60
N VAL A 82 -13.80 7.64 5.09
CA VAL A 82 -15.09 8.17 4.64
C VAL A 82 -15.37 7.63 3.25
N THR A 83 -16.10 6.52 3.14
CA THR A 83 -16.47 5.98 1.82
C THR A 83 -17.73 6.67 1.28
N VAL A 84 -17.54 7.52 0.26
CA VAL A 84 -18.57 8.10 -0.62
C VAL A 84 -18.04 8.09 -2.06
N LEU A 85 -18.86 8.40 -3.06
CA LEU A 85 -18.43 8.35 -4.48
C LEU A 85 -17.23 9.28 -4.75
N GLU A 86 -17.16 10.43 -4.08
CA GLU A 86 -16.09 11.42 -4.20
C GLU A 86 -14.73 10.94 -3.65
N THR A 87 -14.72 9.98 -2.73
CA THR A 87 -13.51 9.45 -2.07
C THR A 87 -13.18 8.03 -2.51
N THR A 88 -14.08 7.37 -3.24
CA THR A 88 -13.94 5.97 -3.67
C THR A 88 -13.14 5.88 -4.97
N VAL A 89 -11.86 6.24 -4.92
CA VAL A 89 -10.96 6.25 -6.09
C VAL A 89 -10.83 4.87 -6.75
N LYS A 90 -10.94 3.79 -5.96
CA LYS A 90 -10.85 2.41 -6.46
C LYS A 90 -12.04 1.98 -7.33
N LEU A 91 -13.18 2.67 -7.26
CA LEU A 91 -14.31 2.43 -8.16
C LEU A 91 -13.96 2.77 -9.61
N LYS A 92 -13.10 3.79 -9.83
CA LYS A 92 -12.61 4.15 -11.16
C LYS A 92 -11.78 3.03 -11.79
N ALA A 93 -10.86 2.44 -11.02
CA ALA A 93 -10.05 1.33 -11.49
C ALA A 93 -10.93 0.12 -11.90
N PHE A 94 -11.94 -0.21 -11.11
CA PHE A 94 -12.93 -1.24 -11.49
C PHE A 94 -13.70 -0.87 -12.77
N SER A 95 -14.11 0.40 -12.93
CA SER A 95 -14.76 0.86 -14.17
C SER A 95 -13.84 0.73 -15.40
N GLU A 96 -12.54 0.97 -15.27
CA GLU A 96 -11.56 0.85 -16.35
C GLU A 96 -11.33 -0.63 -16.74
N HIS A 97 -11.33 -1.55 -15.77
CA HIS A 97 -11.33 -2.98 -16.04
C HIS A 97 -12.62 -3.42 -16.76
N LEU A 98 -13.78 -2.89 -16.35
CA LEU A 98 -15.06 -3.14 -17.04
C LEU A 98 -15.06 -2.59 -18.47
N ALA A 99 -14.46 -1.42 -18.70
CA ALA A 99 -14.28 -0.86 -20.04
C ALA A 99 -13.42 -1.75 -20.93
N SER A 100 -12.35 -2.31 -20.35
CA SER A 100 -11.43 -3.21 -21.04
C SER A 100 -12.12 -4.51 -21.43
N TYR A 101 -12.90 -5.10 -20.50
CA TYR A 101 -13.74 -6.27 -20.79
C TYR A 101 -14.82 -5.99 -21.84
N LEU A 102 -15.48 -4.83 -21.78
CA LEU A 102 -16.45 -4.44 -22.79
C LEU A 102 -15.80 -4.29 -24.19
N SER A 103 -14.60 -3.74 -24.24
CA SER A 103 -13.83 -3.63 -25.49
C SER A 103 -13.50 -5.02 -26.06
N PHE A 104 -13.16 -5.97 -25.20
CA PHE A 104 -13.01 -7.38 -25.57
C PHE A 104 -14.31 -7.98 -26.11
N LEU A 105 -15.45 -7.79 -25.44
CA LEU A 105 -16.76 -8.27 -25.92
C LEU A 105 -17.11 -7.70 -27.30
N ARG A 106 -16.87 -6.40 -27.52
CA ARG A 106 -17.06 -5.74 -28.83
C ARG A 106 -16.12 -6.29 -29.90
N LYS A 107 -14.87 -6.62 -29.55
CA LYS A 107 -13.88 -7.22 -30.45
C LYS A 107 -14.33 -8.61 -30.92
N ILE A 108 -14.84 -9.44 -30.01
CA ILE A 108 -15.24 -10.83 -30.35
C ILE A 108 -16.64 -10.94 -30.95
N LEU A 109 -17.55 -9.99 -30.68
CA LEU A 109 -18.95 -10.08 -31.11
C LEU A 109 -19.12 -10.34 -32.61
N PRO A 110 -18.47 -9.60 -33.55
CA PRO A 110 -18.62 -9.88 -34.99
C PRO A 110 -18.23 -11.30 -35.37
N TYR A 111 -17.20 -11.86 -34.75
CA TYR A 111 -16.74 -13.22 -34.97
C TYR A 111 -17.73 -14.24 -34.43
N GLN A 112 -18.26 -14.01 -33.23
CA GLN A 112 -19.27 -14.87 -32.63
C GLN A 112 -20.55 -14.94 -33.47
N LEU A 113 -21.00 -13.79 -34.00
CA LEU A 113 -22.17 -13.71 -34.86
C LEU A 113 -21.92 -14.42 -36.19
N LYS A 114 -20.79 -14.15 -36.84
CA LYS A 114 -20.40 -14.80 -38.10
C LYS A 114 -20.18 -16.30 -37.94
N SER A 115 -19.67 -16.75 -36.79
CA SER A 115 -19.51 -18.17 -36.46
C SER A 115 -20.87 -18.89 -36.40
N LEU A 116 -21.88 -18.27 -35.76
CA LEU A 116 -23.26 -18.78 -35.77
C LEU A 116 -23.89 -18.75 -37.17
N GLU A 117 -23.55 -17.77 -38.02
CA GLU A 117 -23.98 -17.73 -39.42
C GLU A 117 -23.34 -18.86 -40.24
N GLU A 118 -22.04 -19.13 -40.08
CA GLU A 118 -21.36 -20.28 -40.70
C GLU A 118 -21.99 -21.61 -40.27
N GLU A 119 -22.34 -21.76 -38.98
CA GLU A 119 -23.11 -22.92 -38.51
C GLU A 119 -24.50 -23.01 -39.17
N CYS A 120 -25.13 -21.89 -39.49
CA CYS A 120 -26.42 -21.87 -40.20
C CYS A 120 -26.28 -22.28 -41.67
N GLU A 121 -25.11 -22.09 -42.28
CA GLU A 121 -24.81 -22.43 -43.66
C GLU A 121 -24.30 -23.87 -43.81
N SER A 122 -23.90 -24.52 -42.71
CA SER A 122 -23.48 -25.92 -42.68
C SER A 122 -24.57 -26.87 -43.20
N SER A 123 -24.14 -27.91 -43.92
CA SER A 123 -25.01 -28.99 -44.39
C SER A 123 -25.68 -29.77 -43.26
N LEU A 124 -25.09 -29.72 -42.05
CA LEU A 124 -25.63 -30.35 -40.84
C LEU A 124 -26.76 -29.52 -40.19
N CYS A 125 -27.00 -28.29 -40.67
CA CYS A 125 -27.93 -27.36 -40.04
C CYS A 125 -29.39 -27.58 -40.48
N THR A 126 -30.20 -28.11 -39.56
CA THR A 126 -31.65 -28.22 -39.74
C THR A 126 -32.33 -26.86 -39.59
N ALA A 127 -33.58 -26.73 -40.09
CA ALA A 127 -34.36 -25.50 -39.92
C ALA A 127 -34.58 -25.14 -38.44
N ALA A 128 -34.75 -26.13 -37.57
CA ALA A 128 -34.86 -25.94 -36.13
C ALA A 128 -33.55 -25.43 -35.51
N LEU A 129 -32.41 -26.00 -35.90
CA LEU A 129 -31.09 -25.56 -35.42
C LEU A 129 -30.78 -24.13 -35.89
N ARG A 130 -31.09 -23.81 -37.15
CA ARG A 130 -30.98 -22.45 -37.70
C ARG A 130 -31.81 -21.45 -36.90
N ALA A 131 -33.03 -21.81 -36.53
CA ALA A 131 -33.88 -20.93 -35.70
C ALA A 131 -33.25 -20.65 -34.33
N ARG A 132 -32.72 -21.68 -33.65
CA ARG A 132 -32.02 -21.51 -32.35
C ARG A 132 -30.73 -20.68 -32.49
N ASN A 133 -29.96 -20.89 -33.57
CA ASN A 133 -28.76 -20.08 -33.85
C ASN A 133 -29.09 -18.61 -34.06
N MET A 134 -30.18 -18.29 -34.75
CA MET A 134 -30.62 -16.90 -34.96
C MET A 134 -31.19 -16.24 -33.69
N GLU A 135 -31.72 -17.02 -32.75
CA GLU A 135 -32.07 -16.52 -31.42
C GLU A 135 -30.81 -16.21 -30.60
N LEU A 136 -29.86 -17.15 -30.52
CA LEU A 136 -28.57 -16.92 -29.85
C LEU A 136 -27.80 -15.75 -30.45
N HIS A 137 -27.81 -15.59 -31.77
CA HIS A 137 -27.21 -14.45 -32.44
C HIS A 137 -27.82 -13.11 -31.96
N ARG A 138 -29.13 -13.05 -31.74
CA ARG A 138 -29.80 -11.87 -31.17
C ARG A 138 -29.45 -11.68 -29.69
N ASP A 139 -29.38 -12.77 -28.93
CA ASP A 139 -29.05 -12.70 -27.51
C ASP A 139 -27.61 -12.27 -27.24
N MET A 140 -26.64 -12.69 -28.05
CA MET A 140 -25.25 -12.23 -27.92
C MET A 140 -25.13 -10.72 -28.17
N LYS A 141 -25.89 -10.17 -29.13
CA LYS A 141 -25.97 -8.70 -29.31
C LYS A 141 -26.58 -8.02 -28.09
N ARG A 142 -27.67 -8.57 -27.54
CA ARG A 142 -28.31 -8.04 -26.33
C ARG A 142 -27.37 -8.10 -25.13
N LEU A 143 -26.60 -9.18 -24.98
CA LEU A 143 -25.63 -9.37 -23.91
C LEU A 143 -24.57 -8.27 -23.94
N THR A 144 -23.94 -8.03 -25.09
CA THR A 144 -22.97 -6.94 -25.26
C THR A 144 -23.61 -5.57 -24.95
N ALA A 145 -24.81 -5.30 -25.46
CA ALA A 145 -25.51 -4.05 -25.21
C ALA A 145 -25.84 -3.80 -23.72
N VAL A 146 -26.10 -4.87 -22.95
CA VAL A 146 -26.29 -4.74 -21.49
C VAL A 146 -24.97 -4.39 -20.79
N PHE A 147 -23.85 -5.01 -21.17
CA PHE A 147 -22.54 -4.61 -20.66
C PHE A 147 -22.18 -3.16 -21.01
N GLU A 148 -22.58 -2.68 -22.19
CA GLU A 148 -22.43 -1.26 -22.55
C GLU A 148 -23.18 -0.34 -21.59
N LYS A 149 -24.47 -0.65 -21.32
CA LYS A 149 -25.28 0.12 -20.38
C LYS A 149 -24.71 0.09 -18.96
N LEU A 150 -24.32 -1.09 -18.47
CA LEU A 150 -23.70 -1.25 -17.15
C LEU A 150 -22.42 -0.42 -17.04
N HIS A 151 -21.56 -0.50 -18.04
CA HIS A 151 -20.34 0.29 -18.10
C HIS A 151 -20.65 1.80 -18.05
N THR A 152 -21.59 2.30 -18.88
CA THR A 152 -21.96 3.72 -18.88
C THR A 152 -22.34 4.22 -17.49
N TYR A 153 -23.23 3.50 -16.78
CA TYR A 153 -23.67 3.93 -15.45
C TYR A 153 -22.60 3.76 -14.36
N ILE A 154 -21.79 2.70 -14.43
CA ILE A 154 -20.67 2.49 -13.49
C ILE A 154 -19.59 3.57 -13.69
N SER A 155 -19.28 3.93 -14.94
CA SER A 155 -18.37 5.04 -15.24
C SER A 155 -18.90 6.36 -14.73
N LEU A 156 -20.22 6.63 -14.85
CA LEU A 156 -20.84 7.81 -14.26
C LEU A 156 -20.69 7.84 -12.73
N LEU A 157 -20.86 6.71 -12.03
CA LEU A 157 -20.63 6.62 -10.59
C LEU A 157 -19.16 6.80 -10.20
N ALA A 158 -18.22 6.46 -11.07
CA ALA A 158 -16.79 6.62 -10.82
C ALA A 158 -16.30 8.07 -11.00
N LEU A 159 -17.00 8.90 -11.79
CA LEU A 159 -16.59 10.28 -12.09
C LEU A 159 -16.31 11.14 -10.85
N PRO A 160 -17.18 11.16 -9.81
CA PRO A 160 -16.98 12.01 -8.63
C PRO A 160 -15.62 11.82 -7.93
N SER A 161 -15.01 10.64 -8.06
CA SER A 161 -13.69 10.34 -7.46
C SER A 161 -12.52 11.09 -8.09
N THR A 162 -12.70 11.63 -9.31
CA THR A 162 -11.66 12.39 -10.04
C THR A 162 -12.10 13.76 -10.47
N ASN A 163 -13.40 13.95 -10.68
CA ASN A 163 -14.03 15.22 -10.95
C ASN A 163 -15.31 15.34 -10.10
N PRO A 164 -15.26 16.02 -8.95
CA PRO A 164 -16.40 16.17 -8.04
C PRO A 164 -17.63 16.82 -8.68
N GLU A 165 -17.46 17.60 -9.76
CA GLU A 165 -18.57 18.23 -10.50
C GLU A 165 -19.12 17.35 -11.62
N GLY A 166 -18.48 16.21 -11.91
CA GLY A 166 -18.82 15.33 -13.03
C GLY A 166 -20.17 14.61 -12.93
N LEU A 167 -20.71 14.45 -11.71
CA LEU A 167 -22.06 13.93 -11.49
C LEU A 167 -22.70 14.61 -10.28
N LEU A 168 -23.79 15.32 -10.50
CA LEU A 168 -24.55 15.96 -9.42
C LEU A 168 -25.20 14.91 -8.52
N ARG A 169 -25.16 15.14 -7.21
CA ARG A 169 -25.72 14.20 -6.20
C ARG A 169 -27.19 13.89 -6.40
N THR A 170 -27.97 14.85 -6.91
CA THR A 170 -29.40 14.66 -7.24
C THR A 170 -29.62 13.51 -8.23
N ASN A 171 -28.62 13.20 -9.04
CA ASN A 171 -28.69 12.17 -10.07
C ASN A 171 -28.17 10.81 -9.58
N TYR A 172 -27.58 10.72 -8.37
CA TYR A 172 -27.01 9.47 -7.87
C TYR A 172 -28.08 8.38 -7.76
N ASN A 173 -29.27 8.69 -7.23
CA ASN A 173 -30.37 7.73 -7.13
C ASN A 173 -30.76 7.19 -8.52
N PHE A 174 -30.95 8.09 -9.49
CA PHE A 174 -31.26 7.70 -10.86
C PHE A 174 -30.20 6.76 -11.45
N VAL A 175 -28.90 7.05 -11.25
CA VAL A 175 -27.82 6.18 -11.75
C VAL A 175 -27.83 4.82 -11.05
N PHE A 176 -27.99 4.76 -9.73
CA PHE A 176 -28.12 3.49 -9.00
C PHE A 176 -29.32 2.66 -9.46
N THR A 177 -30.50 3.27 -9.65
CA THR A 177 -31.68 2.58 -10.17
C THR A 177 -31.44 2.02 -11.57
N ASN A 178 -30.74 2.76 -12.43
CA ASN A 178 -30.42 2.28 -13.77
C ASN A 178 -29.38 1.14 -13.79
N ILE A 179 -28.44 1.12 -12.84
CA ILE A 179 -27.54 -0.03 -12.66
C ILE A 179 -28.36 -1.25 -12.22
N ALA A 180 -29.26 -1.10 -11.25
CA ALA A 180 -30.14 -2.18 -10.80
C ALA A 180 -30.96 -2.76 -11.97
N ALA A 181 -31.58 -1.89 -12.76
CA ALA A 181 -32.36 -2.28 -13.94
C ALA A 181 -31.49 -2.97 -15.00
N SER A 182 -30.26 -2.48 -15.22
CA SER A 182 -29.33 -3.09 -16.18
C SER A 182 -28.83 -4.46 -15.71
N LEU A 183 -28.65 -4.66 -14.41
CA LEU A 183 -28.30 -5.96 -13.82
C LEU A 183 -29.45 -6.97 -13.94
N HIS A 184 -30.70 -6.54 -13.78
CA HIS A 184 -31.86 -7.40 -14.07
C HIS A 184 -31.92 -7.75 -15.57
N GLY A 185 -31.74 -6.76 -16.44
CA GLY A 185 -31.65 -7.01 -17.89
C GLY A 185 -30.51 -7.98 -18.26
N PHE A 186 -29.38 -7.93 -17.55
CA PHE A 186 -28.27 -8.88 -17.72
C PHE A 186 -28.69 -10.30 -17.37
N HIS A 187 -29.36 -10.47 -16.22
CA HIS A 187 -29.89 -11.77 -15.79
C HIS A 187 -30.94 -12.30 -16.78
N ASP A 188 -31.86 -11.47 -17.27
CA ASP A 188 -32.89 -11.88 -18.23
C ASP A 188 -32.29 -12.35 -19.55
N VAL A 189 -31.30 -11.63 -20.09
CA VAL A 189 -30.58 -12.06 -21.31
C VAL A 189 -29.87 -13.40 -21.08
N LEU A 190 -29.26 -13.62 -19.91
CA LEU A 190 -28.61 -14.90 -19.60
C LEU A 190 -29.61 -16.06 -19.47
N LYS A 191 -30.82 -15.82 -18.97
CA LYS A 191 -31.90 -16.83 -18.97
C LYS A 191 -32.31 -17.20 -20.40
N ASP A 192 -32.45 -16.21 -21.28
CA ASP A 192 -32.75 -16.43 -22.69
C ASP A 192 -31.63 -17.24 -23.36
N ILE A 193 -30.35 -16.86 -23.15
CA ILE A 193 -29.19 -17.61 -23.65
C ILE A 193 -29.21 -19.05 -23.11
N SER A 194 -29.39 -19.26 -21.80
CA SER A 194 -29.44 -20.59 -21.19
C SER A 194 -30.50 -21.47 -21.85
N LYS A 195 -31.71 -20.94 -22.04
CA LYS A 195 -32.82 -21.62 -22.70
C LYS A 195 -32.49 -21.97 -24.15
N HIS A 196 -32.05 -21.00 -24.95
CA HIS A 196 -31.78 -21.22 -26.37
C HIS A 196 -30.58 -22.13 -26.60
N TYR A 197 -29.54 -22.04 -25.75
CA TYR A 197 -28.37 -22.93 -25.82
C TYR A 197 -28.73 -24.35 -25.42
N SER A 198 -29.57 -24.55 -24.40
CA SER A 198 -30.04 -25.88 -23.99
C SER A 198 -30.79 -26.58 -25.13
N GLN A 199 -31.70 -25.86 -25.79
CA GLN A 199 -32.44 -26.36 -26.93
C GLN A 199 -31.54 -26.58 -28.16
N LYS A 200 -30.53 -25.73 -28.36
CA LYS A 200 -29.51 -25.93 -29.41
C LYS A 200 -28.70 -27.20 -29.16
N ALA A 201 -28.22 -27.40 -27.93
CA ALA A 201 -27.41 -28.56 -27.56
C ALA A 201 -28.17 -29.88 -27.77
N THR A 202 -29.46 -29.93 -27.44
CA THR A 202 -30.29 -31.13 -27.70
C THR A 202 -30.41 -31.41 -29.19
N LEU A 203 -30.61 -30.38 -30.02
CA LEU A 203 -30.70 -30.54 -31.47
C LEU A 203 -29.38 -30.95 -32.10
N GLU A 204 -28.26 -30.46 -31.57
CA GLU A 204 -26.91 -30.86 -32.02
C GLU A 204 -26.58 -32.31 -31.64
N GLN A 205 -27.06 -32.80 -30.49
CA GLN A 205 -26.88 -34.19 -30.07
C GLN A 205 -27.60 -35.18 -31.00
N ASP A 206 -28.72 -34.76 -31.59
CA ASP A 206 -29.49 -35.57 -32.54
C ASP A 206 -28.87 -35.61 -33.96
N VAL A 207 -27.81 -34.83 -34.22
CA VAL A 207 -27.10 -34.85 -35.51
C VAL A 207 -26.27 -36.14 -35.63
N PRO A 208 -26.32 -36.85 -36.78
CA PRO A 208 -25.60 -38.12 -36.96
C PRO A 208 -24.08 -38.06 -36.74
N THR A 209 -23.48 -36.87 -36.87
CA THR A 209 -22.05 -36.61 -36.70
C THR A 209 -21.70 -36.08 -35.30
N ALA A 210 -22.63 -36.10 -34.34
CA ALA A 210 -22.39 -35.62 -32.99
C ALA A 210 -21.29 -36.45 -32.29
N THR A 211 -20.20 -35.79 -31.91
CA THR A 211 -19.09 -36.44 -31.19
C THR A 211 -19.30 -36.34 -29.68
N GLN A 212 -18.74 -37.29 -28.91
CA GLN A 212 -18.76 -37.20 -27.45
C GLN A 212 -18.07 -35.93 -26.94
N LYS A 213 -17.06 -35.44 -27.68
CA LYS A 213 -16.36 -34.18 -27.40
C LYS A 213 -17.33 -32.99 -27.49
N LEU A 214 -18.16 -32.93 -28.54
CA LEU A 214 -19.19 -31.91 -28.69
C LEU A 214 -20.22 -31.93 -27.54
N ILE A 215 -20.71 -33.13 -27.19
CA ILE A 215 -21.70 -33.29 -26.10
C ILE A 215 -21.12 -32.78 -24.78
N THR A 216 -19.92 -33.25 -24.40
CA THR A 216 -19.27 -32.82 -23.16
C THR A 216 -18.98 -31.31 -23.17
N THR A 217 -18.54 -30.73 -24.28
CA THR A 217 -18.32 -29.28 -24.40
C THR A 217 -19.64 -28.51 -24.27
N ASN A 218 -20.73 -28.99 -24.85
CA ASN A 218 -22.06 -28.39 -24.69
C ASN A 218 -22.52 -28.42 -23.22
N ASP A 219 -22.32 -29.53 -22.51
CA ASP A 219 -22.64 -29.62 -21.08
C ASP A 219 -21.83 -28.63 -20.24
N CYS A 220 -20.54 -28.47 -20.55
CA CYS A 220 -19.68 -27.48 -19.92
C CYS A 220 -20.15 -26.03 -20.19
N ILE A 221 -20.56 -25.72 -21.42
CA ILE A 221 -21.14 -24.41 -21.75
C ILE A 221 -22.44 -24.20 -20.98
N LEU A 222 -23.37 -25.16 -20.99
CA LEU A 222 -24.63 -25.06 -20.28
C LEU A 222 -24.43 -24.85 -18.78
N SER A 223 -23.48 -25.58 -18.17
CA SER A 223 -23.10 -25.40 -16.77
C SER A 223 -22.55 -23.98 -16.51
N SER A 224 -21.67 -23.48 -17.39
CA SER A 224 -21.13 -22.12 -17.26
C SER A 224 -22.21 -21.03 -17.42
N VAL A 225 -23.14 -21.19 -18.37
CA VAL A 225 -24.26 -20.25 -18.58
C VAL A 225 -25.24 -20.31 -17.41
N ALA A 226 -25.51 -21.49 -16.85
CA ALA A 226 -26.33 -21.63 -15.65
C ALA A 226 -25.69 -20.93 -14.44
N ALA A 227 -24.37 -21.09 -14.26
CA ALA A 227 -23.62 -20.39 -13.23
C ALA A 227 -23.65 -18.86 -13.43
N LEU A 228 -23.49 -18.38 -14.68
CA LEU A 228 -23.64 -16.96 -15.02
C LEU A 228 -25.04 -16.45 -14.70
N THR A 229 -26.07 -17.18 -15.08
CA THR A 229 -27.47 -16.81 -14.85
C THR A 229 -27.74 -16.67 -13.35
N ASN A 230 -27.31 -17.67 -12.56
CA ASN A 230 -27.47 -17.64 -11.11
C ASN A 230 -26.68 -16.49 -10.46
N GLY A 231 -25.41 -16.29 -10.87
CA GLY A 231 -24.57 -15.19 -10.40
C GLY A 231 -25.17 -13.82 -10.71
N ALA A 232 -25.61 -13.61 -11.95
CA ALA A 232 -26.28 -12.39 -12.38
C ALA A 232 -27.57 -12.13 -11.59
N GLY A 233 -28.38 -13.17 -11.36
CA GLY A 233 -29.60 -13.07 -10.55
C GLY A 233 -29.33 -12.70 -9.10
N LYS A 234 -28.29 -13.28 -8.47
CA LYS A 234 -27.82 -12.90 -7.12
C LYS A 234 -27.39 -11.44 -7.08
N ILE A 235 -26.58 -10.98 -8.03
CA ILE A 235 -26.10 -9.59 -8.10
C ILE A 235 -27.27 -8.62 -8.29
N ALA A 236 -28.18 -8.90 -9.23
CA ALA A 236 -29.33 -8.04 -9.51
C ALA A 236 -30.26 -7.89 -8.30
N SER A 237 -30.55 -9.01 -7.63
CA SER A 237 -31.36 -9.05 -6.41
C SER A 237 -30.66 -8.33 -5.26
N PHE A 238 -29.37 -8.59 -5.06
CA PHE A 238 -28.54 -7.93 -4.05
C PHE A 238 -28.55 -6.41 -4.24
N PHE A 239 -28.31 -5.95 -5.47
CA PHE A 239 -28.21 -4.52 -5.74
C PHE A 239 -29.55 -3.81 -5.52
N SER A 240 -30.65 -4.43 -5.96
CA SER A 240 -32.00 -3.91 -5.78
C SER A 240 -32.42 -3.85 -4.31
N ASN A 241 -32.15 -4.90 -3.54
CA ASN A 241 -32.48 -4.99 -2.12
C ASN A 241 -31.68 -4.00 -1.25
N ASN A 242 -30.54 -3.52 -1.75
CA ASN A 242 -29.66 -2.60 -1.02
C ASN A 242 -29.62 -1.20 -1.64
N LEU A 243 -30.52 -0.88 -2.58
CA LEU A 243 -30.55 0.40 -3.28
C LEU A 243 -30.71 1.60 -2.33
N ASP A 244 -31.57 1.46 -1.33
CA ASP A 244 -31.77 2.47 -0.27
C ASP A 244 -30.49 2.72 0.54
N HIS A 245 -29.65 1.69 0.73
CA HIS A 245 -28.38 1.85 1.42
C HIS A 245 -27.34 2.56 0.56
N PHE A 246 -27.27 2.29 -0.74
CA PHE A 246 -26.39 3.01 -1.64
C PHE A 246 -26.79 4.49 -1.79
N THR A 247 -28.09 4.77 -1.76
CA THR A 247 -28.62 6.14 -1.85
C THR A 247 -28.52 6.92 -0.53
N ALA A 248 -28.80 6.29 0.62
CA ALA A 248 -28.73 6.95 1.93
C ALA A 248 -27.28 7.24 2.40
N SER A 249 -26.31 6.41 2.00
CA SER A 249 -24.89 6.54 2.39
C SER A 249 -24.19 7.79 1.84
N LEU A 250 -24.88 8.59 1.01
CA LEU A 250 -24.38 9.81 0.39
C LEU A 250 -24.51 11.05 1.28
N THR A 251 -25.11 10.91 2.46
CA THR A 251 -25.33 12.00 3.43
C THR A 251 -24.40 11.82 4.61
N TYR A 252 -23.25 12.50 4.60
CA TYR A 252 -22.37 12.57 5.78
C TYR A 252 -22.73 13.83 6.57
N GLY A 253 -23.39 13.64 7.71
CA GLY A 253 -23.77 14.71 8.64
C GLY A 253 -23.84 14.20 10.08
N PRO A 254 -23.59 15.04 11.09
CA PRO A 254 -23.75 14.65 12.49
C PRO A 254 -25.21 14.24 12.74
N LYS A 255 -25.42 13.18 13.53
CA LYS A 255 -26.77 12.74 13.93
C LYS A 255 -27.49 13.92 14.62
N GLY A 256 -28.46 14.52 13.93
CA GLY A 256 -29.28 15.62 14.44
C GLY A 256 -28.93 17.03 13.91
N GLY A 257 -27.92 17.18 13.06
CA GLY A 257 -27.58 18.47 12.42
C GLY A 257 -28.02 18.53 10.96
N THR A 258 -28.64 19.64 10.57
CA THR A 258 -29.01 19.98 9.18
C THR A 258 -27.82 20.36 8.30
N GLU A 259 -26.61 20.49 8.87
CA GLU A 259 -25.42 20.93 8.14
C GLU A 259 -24.65 19.77 7.52
N PHE A 260 -24.53 19.84 6.20
CA PHE A 260 -23.81 18.90 5.36
C PHE A 260 -22.29 19.15 5.45
N ILE A 261 -21.52 18.14 5.84
CA ILE A 261 -20.05 18.24 5.85
C ILE A 261 -19.54 17.71 4.50
N SER A 262 -18.72 18.51 3.80
CA SER A 262 -18.03 18.07 2.59
C SER A 262 -17.28 16.74 2.86
N PRO A 263 -17.48 15.67 2.06
CA PRO A 263 -16.84 14.38 2.32
C PRO A 263 -15.31 14.45 2.37
N LEU A 264 -14.73 15.37 1.59
CA LEU A 264 -13.28 15.65 1.62
C LEU A 264 -12.86 16.28 2.96
N SER A 265 -13.70 17.12 3.54
CA SER A 265 -13.47 17.68 4.89
C SER A 265 -13.61 16.59 5.97
N ALA A 266 -14.59 15.69 5.82
CA ALA A 266 -14.75 14.56 6.73
C ALA A 266 -13.56 13.58 6.70
N GLU A 267 -13.02 13.29 5.51
CA GLU A 267 -11.79 12.49 5.35
C GLU A 267 -10.59 13.18 6.03
N CYS A 268 -10.45 14.49 5.83
CA CYS A 268 -9.40 15.29 6.48
C CYS A 268 -9.50 15.21 8.02
N MET A 269 -10.71 15.33 8.58
CA MET A 269 -10.96 15.18 10.01
C MET A 269 -10.61 13.78 10.54
N LEU A 270 -10.92 12.71 9.81
CA LEU A 270 -10.52 11.35 10.20
C LEU A 270 -9.00 11.17 10.21
N GLN A 271 -8.29 11.74 9.24
CA GLN A 271 -6.83 11.73 9.23
C GLN A 271 -6.25 12.48 10.45
N TYR A 272 -6.82 13.63 10.82
CA TYR A 272 -6.41 14.33 12.04
C TYR A 272 -6.71 13.53 13.30
N LYS A 273 -7.87 12.87 13.38
CA LYS A 273 -8.22 11.97 14.48
C LYS A 273 -7.21 10.83 14.61
N LYS A 274 -6.79 10.21 13.51
CA LYS A 274 -5.74 9.17 13.49
C LYS A 274 -4.41 9.69 13.99
N LYS A 275 -3.98 10.87 13.51
CA LYS A 275 -2.74 11.52 13.98
C LYS A 275 -2.80 11.81 15.47
N ALA A 276 -3.93 12.33 15.96
CA ALA A 276 -4.13 12.60 17.39
C ALA A 276 -4.12 11.30 18.23
N ALA A 277 -4.79 10.24 17.77
CA ALA A 277 -4.77 8.95 18.47
C ALA A 277 -3.36 8.32 18.52
N ALA A 278 -2.60 8.40 17.42
CA ALA A 278 -1.22 7.94 17.38
C ALA A 278 -0.33 8.74 18.34
N TYR A 279 -0.51 10.06 18.38
CA TYR A 279 0.17 10.93 19.34
C TYR A 279 -0.16 10.56 20.79
N MET A 280 -1.43 10.41 21.13
CA MET A 280 -1.85 9.99 22.48
C MET A 280 -1.32 8.60 22.87
N LYS A 281 -1.22 7.68 21.90
CA LYS A 281 -0.60 6.36 22.12
C LYS A 281 0.91 6.49 22.39
N SER A 282 1.59 7.40 21.71
CA SER A 282 3.02 7.67 21.94
C SER A 282 3.29 8.26 23.32
N LEU A 283 2.41 9.12 23.83
CA LEU A 283 2.50 9.69 25.19
C LEU A 283 2.29 8.65 26.30
N LYS A 284 1.49 7.62 26.05
CA LYS A 284 1.21 6.55 27.01
C LYS A 284 2.27 5.45 27.04
N LYS A 285 3.34 5.57 26.23
CA LYS A 285 4.45 4.60 26.26
C LYS A 285 5.21 4.78 27.58
N PRO A 286 5.33 3.74 28.42
CA PRO A 286 6.13 3.83 29.65
C PRO A 286 7.54 4.30 29.30
N CYS A 287 8.05 5.30 30.04
CA CYS A 287 9.44 5.68 29.93
C CYS A 287 10.30 4.48 30.31
N ALA A 288 11.39 4.21 29.57
CA ALA A 288 12.31 3.16 29.95
C ALA A 288 12.89 3.45 31.35
N ASP A 289 13.07 2.42 32.17
CA ASP A 289 13.62 2.58 33.52
C ASP A 289 14.94 3.35 33.46
N SER A 290 14.94 4.54 34.07
CA SER A 290 16.09 5.46 34.05
C SER A 290 16.48 5.76 35.49
N VAL A 291 17.79 5.73 35.75
CA VAL A 291 18.34 6.10 37.06
C VAL A 291 17.93 7.55 37.36
N PRO A 292 17.29 7.83 38.52
CA PRO A 292 16.92 9.18 38.90
C PRO A 292 18.08 10.16 38.80
N TYR A 293 17.81 11.38 38.38
CA TYR A 293 18.85 12.37 38.07
C TYR A 293 19.78 12.66 39.26
N GLU A 294 19.24 12.68 40.48
CA GLU A 294 20.04 12.88 41.70
C GLU A 294 21.02 11.72 41.94
N ASP A 295 20.56 10.48 41.75
CA ASP A 295 21.39 9.28 41.86
C ASP A 295 22.47 9.26 40.77
N ALA A 296 22.14 9.70 39.56
CA ALA A 296 23.10 9.82 38.46
C ALA A 296 24.22 10.85 38.78
N LEU A 297 23.87 11.98 39.41
CA LEU A 297 24.84 12.98 39.84
C LEU A 297 25.71 12.51 41.02
N ALA A 298 25.14 11.76 41.97
CA ALA A 298 25.89 11.16 43.06
C ALA A 298 26.89 10.12 42.53
N ASN A 299 26.44 9.22 41.65
CA ASN A 299 27.27 8.22 41.00
C ASN A 299 28.39 8.84 40.17
N ARG A 300 28.13 9.96 39.48
CA ARG A 300 29.16 10.71 38.75
C ARG A 300 30.27 11.23 39.67
N ARG A 301 29.91 11.79 40.83
CA ARG A 301 30.90 12.28 41.80
C ARG A 301 31.75 11.15 42.36
N VAL A 302 31.14 10.02 42.69
CA VAL A 302 31.85 8.83 43.18
C VAL A 302 32.82 8.31 42.11
N LEU A 303 32.38 8.17 40.86
CA LEU A 303 33.23 7.70 39.77
C LEU A 303 34.43 8.61 39.53
N LEU A 304 34.24 9.93 39.53
CA LEU A 304 35.34 10.88 39.37
C LEU A 304 36.36 10.76 40.52
N SER A 305 35.88 10.70 41.78
CA SER A 305 36.75 10.54 42.95
C SER A 305 37.53 9.20 42.95
N SER A 306 36.90 8.11 42.52
CA SER A 306 37.55 6.81 42.41
C SER A 306 38.60 6.80 41.29
N THR A 307 38.37 7.54 40.20
CA THR A 307 39.31 7.65 39.08
C THR A 307 40.57 8.41 39.51
N GLU A 308 40.40 9.52 40.24
CA GLU A 308 41.52 10.30 40.81
C GLU A 308 42.31 9.48 41.85
N SER A 309 41.62 8.70 42.70
CA SER A 309 42.32 7.83 43.67
C SER A 309 43.11 6.70 43.00
N ARG A 310 42.64 6.18 41.86
CA ARG A 310 43.31 5.10 41.12
C ARG A 310 44.62 5.59 40.51
N GLU A 311 44.64 6.82 39.98
CA GLU A 311 45.85 7.40 39.40
C GLU A 311 46.91 7.69 40.47
N GLY A 312 46.51 8.25 41.62
CA GLY A 312 47.42 8.44 42.76
C GLY A 312 47.99 7.12 43.31
N LEU A 313 47.16 6.08 43.42
CA LEU A 313 47.60 4.76 43.87
C LEU A 313 48.56 4.11 42.86
N ALA A 314 48.30 4.25 41.55
CA ALA A 314 49.19 3.75 40.50
C ALA A 314 50.57 4.42 40.55
N GLN A 315 50.63 5.74 40.79
CA GLN A 315 51.91 6.45 40.98
C GLN A 315 52.65 5.98 42.23
N GLN A 316 51.93 5.75 43.34
CA GLN A 316 52.54 5.25 44.58
C GLN A 316 53.09 3.83 44.41
N VAL A 317 52.37 2.96 43.70
CA VAL A 317 52.85 1.61 43.35
C VAL A 317 54.10 1.71 42.48
N GLN A 318 54.11 2.54 41.44
CA GLN A 318 55.27 2.73 40.57
C GLN A 318 56.51 3.20 41.35
N GLN A 319 56.36 4.21 42.21
CA GLN A 319 57.45 4.70 43.07
C GLN A 319 57.96 3.61 44.03
N SER A 320 57.06 2.78 44.57
CA SER A 320 57.45 1.69 45.45
C SER A 320 58.26 0.60 44.72
N LEU A 321 57.86 0.26 43.49
CA LEU A 321 58.58 -0.69 42.64
C LEU A 321 59.98 -0.19 42.28
N GLU A 322 60.13 1.08 41.93
CA GLU A 322 61.44 1.69 41.65
C GLU A 322 62.34 1.70 42.88
N LYS A 323 61.79 1.94 44.07
CA LYS A 323 62.54 1.89 45.32
C LYS A 323 63.00 0.47 45.65
N ILE A 324 62.15 -0.53 45.42
CA ILE A 324 62.51 -1.94 45.59
C ILE A 324 63.66 -2.31 44.65
N ALA A 325 63.57 -1.94 43.36
CA ALA A 325 64.62 -2.23 42.39
C ALA A 325 65.98 -1.62 42.80
N LYS A 326 66.00 -0.39 43.32
CA LYS A 326 67.23 0.23 43.84
C LYS A 326 67.80 -0.51 45.04
N LEU A 327 66.94 -0.90 46.00
CA LEU A 327 67.37 -1.65 47.17
C LEU A 327 67.88 -3.06 46.80
N GLU A 328 67.30 -3.69 45.78
CA GLU A 328 67.80 -4.96 45.23
C GLU A 328 69.20 -4.79 44.63
N GLN A 329 69.42 -3.72 43.85
CA GLN A 329 70.75 -3.40 43.31
C GLN A 329 71.78 -3.11 44.41
N GLU A 330 71.42 -2.35 45.45
CA GLU A 330 72.29 -2.08 46.60
C GLU A 330 72.60 -3.36 47.39
N LYS A 331 71.62 -4.24 47.58
CA LYS A 331 71.82 -5.54 48.23
C LYS A 331 72.83 -6.39 47.46
N GLU A 332 72.72 -6.45 46.14
CA GLU A 332 73.70 -7.16 45.29
C GLU A 332 75.10 -6.54 45.42
N HIS A 333 75.19 -5.21 45.40
CA HIS A 333 76.45 -4.48 45.58
C HIS A 333 77.12 -4.82 46.92
N TRP A 334 76.40 -4.68 48.05
CA TRP A 334 76.93 -4.97 49.38
C TRP A 334 77.26 -6.46 49.58
N MET A 335 76.52 -7.37 48.94
CA MET A 335 76.83 -8.79 48.97
C MET A 335 78.18 -9.07 48.30
N LEU A 336 78.45 -8.43 47.16
CA LEU A 336 79.74 -8.53 46.48
C LEU A 336 80.87 -7.92 47.32
N GLU A 337 80.67 -6.75 47.93
CA GLU A 337 81.67 -6.15 48.82
C GLU A 337 81.99 -7.01 50.05
N ALA A 338 80.97 -7.59 50.68
CA ALA A 338 81.15 -8.48 51.82
C ALA A 338 81.93 -9.75 51.44
N GLN A 339 81.66 -10.32 50.25
CA GLN A 339 82.43 -11.44 49.71
C GLN A 339 83.90 -11.05 49.47
N LEU A 340 84.15 -9.87 48.88
CA LEU A 340 85.51 -9.37 48.66
C LEU A 340 86.25 -9.11 49.98
N ALA A 341 85.58 -8.57 50.99
CA ALA A 341 86.14 -8.35 52.32
C ALA A 341 86.50 -9.68 53.01
N LYS A 342 85.63 -10.70 52.93
CA LYS A 342 85.90 -12.03 53.46
C LYS A 342 87.14 -12.66 52.82
N ILE A 343 87.27 -12.56 51.49
CA ILE A 343 88.46 -13.05 50.76
C ILE A 343 89.74 -12.33 51.22
N LYS A 344 89.69 -11.01 51.48
CA LYS A 344 90.85 -10.25 51.99
C LYS A 344 91.23 -10.69 53.40
N LEU A 345 90.25 -10.88 54.28
CA LEU A 345 90.46 -11.26 55.66
C LEU A 345 91.01 -12.70 55.77
N GLU A 346 90.48 -13.64 54.97
CA GLU A 346 91.05 -14.98 54.86
C GLU A 346 92.52 -14.95 54.39
N LYS A 347 92.86 -14.08 53.43
CA LYS A 347 94.25 -13.87 52.99
C LYS A 347 95.15 -13.28 54.10
N GLU A 348 94.67 -12.34 54.91
CA GLU A 348 95.44 -11.78 56.02
C GLU A 348 95.58 -12.72 57.21
N ASN A 349 94.52 -13.44 57.60
CA ASN A 349 94.59 -14.45 58.66
C ASN A 349 95.58 -15.57 58.29
N GLN A 350 95.64 -15.97 57.01
CA GLN A 350 96.63 -16.91 56.54
C GLN A 350 98.06 -16.35 56.69
N LYS A 351 98.26 -15.04 56.48
CA LYS A 351 99.57 -14.38 56.72
C LYS A 351 99.90 -14.28 58.21
N LEU A 352 98.94 -13.93 59.07
CA LEU A 352 99.16 -13.78 60.51
C LEU A 352 99.40 -15.11 61.21
N LYS A 353 98.66 -16.18 60.87
CA LYS A 353 98.97 -17.54 61.37
C LYS A 353 100.38 -17.99 61.01
N ASN A 354 100.86 -17.62 59.82
CA ASN A 354 102.20 -17.97 59.37
C ASN A 354 103.30 -17.12 60.02
N SER A 355 102.96 -15.98 60.64
CA SER A 355 103.94 -15.02 61.19
C SER A 355 104.06 -15.07 62.71
N LEU A 356 103.10 -15.66 63.43
CA LEU A 356 103.01 -15.63 64.91
C LEU A 356 103.22 -17.00 65.58
N SER A 357 104.17 -17.82 65.10
CA SER A 357 104.61 -19.04 65.82
C SER A 357 105.99 -18.92 66.48
N GLY A 358 106.46 -17.69 66.76
CA GLY A 358 107.72 -17.39 67.45
C GLY A 358 107.50 -16.49 68.67
N HIS A 359 107.68 -17.10 69.85
CA HIS A 359 107.46 -16.57 71.22
C HIS A 359 105.98 -16.46 71.63
N LEU A 360 105.44 -17.42 72.40
CA LEU A 360 105.67 -17.60 73.86
C LEU A 360 105.57 -16.25 74.57
N THR A 361 104.62 -16.01 75.45
CA THR A 361 104.26 -16.87 76.59
C THR A 361 102.90 -16.36 77.05
N GLU A 362 101.87 -17.21 77.14
CA GLU A 362 101.60 -17.98 78.37
C GLU A 362 101.38 -16.98 79.51
N THR A 363 100.17 -16.76 79.99
CA THR A 363 99.49 -17.59 80.99
C THR A 363 98.35 -16.70 81.54
N ILE A 364 97.20 -17.13 82.03
CA ILE A 364 96.62 -18.41 82.44
C ILE A 364 95.11 -18.12 82.54
N GLN A 365 94.27 -18.90 81.86
CA GLN A 365 93.57 -20.09 82.41
C GLN A 365 92.35 -19.64 83.23
N ASP A 366 91.17 -19.75 82.64
CA ASP A 366 90.30 -20.93 82.71
C ASP A 366 89.35 -20.85 83.91
N HIS A 367 88.08 -20.60 83.62
CA HIS A 367 87.01 -21.57 83.79
C HIS A 367 85.73 -20.93 83.21
N SER A 368 85.26 -21.41 82.06
CA SER A 368 84.30 -22.53 81.96
C SER A 368 82.96 -22.12 82.60
N ILE A 369 81.87 -21.98 81.85
CA ILE A 369 81.12 -23.12 81.31
C ILE A 369 80.42 -22.69 80.01
N LEU A 370 80.77 -23.37 78.90
CA LEU A 370 79.83 -23.73 77.84
C LEU A 370 79.20 -25.06 78.25
N PRO A 371 77.92 -25.32 77.91
CA PRO A 371 77.66 -26.49 77.06
C PRO A 371 76.78 -26.02 75.88
N ASN A 372 77.07 -26.30 74.61
CA ASN A 372 77.30 -27.62 74.02
C ASN A 372 76.63 -28.76 74.79
N VAL A 373 75.40 -29.07 74.43
CA VAL A 373 75.08 -30.44 74.04
C VAL A 373 74.74 -30.38 72.55
N THR A 374 75.71 -30.72 71.69
CA THR A 374 75.89 -32.05 71.08
C THR A 374 74.71 -32.51 70.23
N GLU A 375 75.11 -32.96 69.04
CA GLU A 375 74.48 -34.04 68.28
C GLU A 375 73.19 -33.65 67.54
N GLN A 376 73.03 -33.94 66.25
CA GLN A 376 73.60 -35.03 65.49
C GLN A 376 73.48 -34.70 64.00
N LYS A 377 74.54 -34.99 63.26
CA LYS A 377 74.39 -35.51 61.89
C LYS A 377 73.40 -36.68 61.94
N LYS A 378 72.43 -36.66 61.05
CA LYS A 378 71.85 -37.82 60.34
C LYS A 378 70.98 -37.22 59.24
N GLU A 379 71.39 -37.20 57.98
CA GLU A 379 71.35 -38.40 57.12
C GLU A 379 70.36 -39.42 57.67
N THR A 380 69.11 -39.33 57.24
CA THR A 380 68.50 -40.41 56.45
C THR A 380 67.09 -40.01 56.04
N THR A 381 66.92 -39.92 54.74
CA THR A 381 65.76 -40.36 53.97
C THR A 381 64.75 -41.16 54.80
N GLU A 382 63.55 -40.61 54.99
CA GLU A 382 62.39 -41.47 55.15
C GLU A 382 61.14 -40.79 54.61
N LYS A 383 60.60 -41.42 53.57
CA LYS A 383 59.24 -41.24 53.08
C LYS A 383 58.30 -41.48 54.26
N SER A 384 57.37 -40.57 54.51
CA SER A 384 56.11 -40.98 55.10
C SER A 384 54.96 -40.12 54.58
N LEU A 385 54.03 -40.82 53.95
CA LEU A 385 52.68 -40.41 53.63
C LEU A 385 51.86 -40.17 54.90
N ARG A 386 50.81 -39.36 54.73
CA ARG A 386 49.53 -39.33 55.47
C ARG A 386 49.48 -38.60 56.82
N GLU A 387 49.03 -37.34 56.73
CA GLU A 387 47.70 -36.81 57.18
C GLU A 387 46.98 -37.46 58.39
N PRO A 388 46.01 -36.76 59.05
CA PRO A 388 45.57 -35.34 58.98
C PRO A 388 45.48 -34.71 60.42
N ILE A 389 45.15 -33.43 60.68
CA ILE A 389 43.80 -32.82 60.68
C ILE A 389 43.91 -31.32 61.06
N LYS A 390 43.43 -30.48 60.13
CA LYS A 390 42.62 -29.25 60.23
C LYS A 390 42.94 -28.16 61.28
N SER A 391 43.36 -27.00 60.75
CA SER A 391 42.65 -25.71 60.94
C SER A 391 43.00 -24.75 59.79
N THR A 392 42.28 -24.90 58.66
CA THR A 392 42.20 -23.91 57.57
C THR A 392 41.03 -22.97 57.84
N SER A 393 41.28 -21.74 58.25
CA SER A 393 40.19 -20.76 58.48
C SER A 393 40.52 -19.29 58.15
N LEU A 394 41.60 -18.98 57.44
CA LEU A 394 41.89 -17.57 57.08
C LEU A 394 42.24 -17.31 55.60
N LEU A 395 42.53 -18.34 54.80
CA LEU A 395 42.88 -18.16 53.38
C LEU A 395 41.68 -18.13 52.42
N LYS A 396 40.45 -18.44 52.88
CA LYS A 396 39.25 -18.44 52.03
C LYS A 396 38.55 -17.07 51.94
N PHE A 397 38.83 -16.16 52.87
CA PHE A 397 38.19 -14.84 52.90
C PHE A 397 38.86 -13.82 51.97
N LEU A 398 40.17 -14.00 51.68
CA LEU A 398 40.94 -13.07 50.84
C LEU A 398 40.86 -13.39 49.34
N LEU A 399 40.64 -14.65 48.93
CA LEU A 399 40.40 -14.98 47.52
C LEU A 399 38.96 -14.73 47.06
N CYS A 400 38.02 -14.48 47.98
CA CYS A 400 36.62 -14.25 47.63
C CYS A 400 36.29 -12.78 47.33
N GLN A 401 37.15 -11.83 47.72
CA GLN A 401 36.93 -10.40 47.48
C GLN A 401 37.57 -9.88 46.18
N SER A 402 38.60 -10.54 45.63
CA SER A 402 39.21 -10.10 44.37
C SER A 402 38.35 -10.46 43.14
N ALA A 403 37.73 -11.63 43.13
CA ALA A 403 36.87 -12.06 42.02
C ALA A 403 35.56 -11.26 41.91
N ASP A 404 35.03 -10.77 43.04
CA ASP A 404 33.75 -10.04 43.10
C ASP A 404 33.92 -8.56 42.71
N VAL A 405 35.07 -7.95 42.99
CA VAL A 405 35.39 -6.58 42.58
C VAL A 405 35.66 -6.49 41.08
N GLU A 406 36.38 -7.44 40.51
CA GLU A 406 36.69 -7.50 39.07
C GLU A 406 35.41 -7.79 38.25
N SER A 407 34.55 -8.69 38.73
CA SER A 407 33.20 -8.94 38.20
C SER A 407 32.31 -7.68 38.24
N ARG A 408 32.34 -6.93 39.34
CA ARG A 408 31.56 -5.68 39.49
C ARG A 408 32.06 -4.58 38.56
N GLU A 409 33.37 -4.43 38.42
CA GLU A 409 33.96 -3.44 37.51
C GLU A 409 33.67 -3.77 36.05
N ASP A 410 33.72 -5.03 35.66
CA ASP A 410 33.39 -5.45 34.30
C ASP A 410 31.91 -5.27 33.99
N LEU A 411 31.02 -5.49 34.97
CA LEU A 411 29.60 -5.19 34.81
C LEU A 411 29.34 -3.70 34.64
N ILE A 412 30.03 -2.85 35.40
CA ILE A 412 29.94 -1.38 35.30
C ILE A 412 30.47 -0.90 33.95
N LYS A 413 31.64 -1.40 33.50
CA LYS A 413 32.20 -1.09 32.19
C LYS A 413 31.26 -1.51 31.08
N THR A 414 30.70 -2.71 31.16
CA THR A 414 29.76 -3.23 30.16
C THR A 414 28.50 -2.37 30.09
N HIS A 415 27.94 -1.96 31.24
CA HIS A 415 26.78 -1.06 31.29
C HIS A 415 27.08 0.31 30.67
N TYR A 416 28.20 0.95 31.03
CA TYR A 416 28.55 2.26 30.47
C TYR A 416 28.94 2.17 28.99
N MET A 417 29.63 1.11 28.55
CA MET A 417 29.92 0.88 27.13
C MET A 417 28.63 0.66 26.33
N ALA A 418 27.70 -0.14 26.86
CA ALA A 418 26.38 -0.32 26.25
C ALA A 418 25.61 1.00 26.18
N ARG A 419 25.64 1.82 27.24
CA ARG A 419 24.99 3.13 27.26
C ARG A 419 25.63 4.12 26.28
N ILE A 420 26.95 4.12 26.15
CA ILE A 420 27.67 4.92 25.16
C ILE A 420 27.27 4.49 23.75
N ALA A 421 27.22 3.18 23.48
CA ALA A 421 26.78 2.66 22.19
C ALA A 421 25.32 3.05 21.88
N GLU A 422 24.43 2.95 22.86
CA GLU A 422 23.03 3.34 22.75
C GLU A 422 22.86 4.85 22.48
N LEU A 423 23.55 5.71 23.23
CA LEU A 423 23.54 7.16 23.02
C LEU A 423 24.14 7.55 21.67
N THR A 424 25.20 6.86 21.24
CA THR A 424 25.81 7.07 19.92
C THR A 424 24.82 6.71 18.81
N SER A 425 24.11 5.59 18.94
CA SER A 425 23.05 5.19 18.01
C SER A 425 21.89 6.19 17.98
N HIS A 426 21.45 6.68 19.15
CA HIS A 426 20.43 7.73 19.23
C HIS A 426 20.85 9.04 18.56
N LEU A 427 22.10 9.45 18.75
CA LEU A 427 22.65 10.65 18.12
C LEU A 427 22.71 10.49 16.60
N GLN A 428 23.23 9.36 16.10
CA GLN A 428 23.26 9.04 14.67
C GLN A 428 21.86 9.01 14.05
N LEU A 429 20.88 8.45 14.76
CA LEU A 429 19.49 8.43 14.31
C LEU A 429 18.88 9.84 14.30
N ALA A 430 19.18 10.66 15.31
CA ALA A 430 18.71 12.04 15.38
C ALA A 430 19.31 12.90 14.26
N ASP A 431 20.60 12.76 13.99
CA ASP A 431 21.29 13.44 12.90
C ASP A 431 20.72 13.01 11.54
N SER A 432 20.53 11.71 11.32
CA SER A 432 19.91 11.17 10.11
C SER A 432 18.49 11.74 9.89
N LYS A 433 17.67 11.78 10.95
CA LYS A 433 16.33 12.39 10.90
C LYS A 433 16.37 13.89 10.63
N SER A 434 17.30 14.61 11.23
CA SER A 434 17.49 16.05 11.01
C SER A 434 17.83 16.33 9.54
N VAL A 435 18.78 15.58 8.98
CA VAL A 435 19.16 15.67 7.56
C VAL A 435 17.98 15.32 6.66
N HIS A 436 17.23 14.26 6.98
CA HIS A 436 16.04 13.85 6.23
C HIS A 436 14.97 14.95 6.23
N PHE A 437 14.57 15.46 7.40
CA PHE A 437 13.58 16.53 7.49
C PHE A 437 14.04 17.81 6.81
N HIS A 438 15.32 18.15 6.91
CA HIS A 438 15.86 19.30 6.19
C HIS A 438 15.79 19.11 4.66
N ALA A 439 16.06 17.90 4.15
CA ALA A 439 15.88 17.58 2.74
C ALA A 439 14.40 17.64 2.32
N GLU A 440 13.49 17.09 3.12
CA GLU A 440 12.05 17.14 2.86
C GLU A 440 11.51 18.57 2.86
N CYS A 441 11.89 19.41 3.83
CA CYS A 441 11.50 20.81 3.90
C CYS A 441 11.98 21.59 2.66
N ARG A 442 13.22 21.35 2.21
CA ARG A 442 13.73 21.97 0.97
C ARG A 442 12.99 21.48 -0.27
N ALA A 443 12.71 20.18 -0.37
CA ALA A 443 11.95 19.62 -1.48
C ALA A 443 10.50 20.13 -1.50
N LEU A 444 9.90 20.31 -0.32
CA LEU A 444 8.56 20.86 -0.17
C LEU A 444 8.51 22.34 -0.54
N ALA A 445 9.47 23.14 -0.05
CA ALA A 445 9.58 24.55 -0.41
C ALA A 445 9.75 24.75 -1.92
N LYS A 446 10.56 23.91 -2.58
CA LYS A 446 10.71 23.94 -4.05
C LYS A 446 9.41 23.59 -4.77
N ARG A 447 8.69 22.55 -4.31
CA ARG A 447 7.38 22.16 -4.86
C ARG A 447 6.33 23.25 -4.68
N LEU A 448 6.32 23.90 -3.52
CA LEU A 448 5.39 24.99 -3.20
C LEU A 448 5.67 26.21 -4.08
N SER A 449 6.93 26.61 -4.25
CA SER A 449 7.30 27.70 -5.16
C SER A 449 6.92 27.41 -6.63
N LEU A 450 7.07 26.17 -7.10
CA LEU A 450 6.62 25.80 -8.44
C LEU A 450 5.09 25.83 -8.55
N ALA A 451 4.37 25.37 -7.52
CA ALA A 451 2.92 25.43 -7.48
C ALA A 451 2.41 26.88 -7.46
N GLU A 452 3.04 27.77 -6.69
CA GLU A 452 2.73 29.20 -6.67
C GLU A 452 2.91 29.85 -8.05
N LYS A 453 4.03 29.58 -8.74
CA LYS A 453 4.25 30.06 -10.11
C LYS A 453 3.18 29.57 -11.09
N SER A 454 2.79 28.29 -10.99
CA SER A 454 1.73 27.73 -11.84
C SER A 454 0.35 28.32 -11.52
N LYS A 455 0.09 28.63 -10.25
CA LYS A 455 -1.13 29.33 -9.83
C LYS A 455 -1.16 30.73 -10.42
N GLU A 456 -0.06 31.48 -10.32
CA GLU A 456 0.06 32.82 -10.90
C GLU A 456 -0.19 32.80 -12.42
N SER A 457 0.42 31.86 -13.15
CA SER A 457 0.19 31.75 -14.60
C SER A 457 -1.27 31.44 -14.93
N LEU A 458 -1.89 30.48 -14.23
CA LEU A 458 -3.29 30.14 -14.42
C LEU A 458 -4.23 31.29 -14.06
N THR A 459 -3.91 32.07 -13.02
CA THR A 459 -4.71 33.25 -12.66
C THR A 459 -4.64 34.32 -13.74
N GLU A 460 -3.51 34.47 -14.42
CA GLU A 460 -3.38 35.42 -15.52
C GLU A 460 -4.12 34.94 -16.78
N GLU A 461 -4.00 33.65 -17.11
CA GLU A 461 -4.80 33.04 -18.19
C GLU A 461 -6.30 33.18 -17.95
N LEU A 462 -6.76 33.01 -16.71
CA LEU A 462 -8.16 33.18 -16.32
C LEU A 462 -8.62 34.63 -16.50
N LYS A 463 -7.79 35.62 -16.14
CA LYS A 463 -8.10 37.04 -16.40
C LYS A 463 -8.25 37.32 -17.89
N VAL A 464 -7.33 36.82 -18.71
CA VAL A 464 -7.39 36.99 -20.17
C VAL A 464 -8.63 36.32 -20.75
N ALA A 465 -8.96 35.10 -20.31
CA ALA A 465 -10.18 34.40 -20.73
C ALA A 465 -11.45 35.17 -20.32
N SER A 466 -11.49 35.71 -19.10
CA SER A 466 -12.61 36.53 -18.61
C SER A 466 -12.80 37.82 -19.41
N GLN A 467 -11.70 38.49 -19.78
CA GLN A 467 -11.72 39.66 -20.66
C GLN A 467 -12.26 39.29 -22.05
N ASN A 468 -11.83 38.15 -22.61
CA ASN A 468 -12.32 37.66 -23.91
C ASN A 468 -13.82 37.35 -23.89
N ILE A 469 -14.32 36.72 -22.82
CA ILE A 469 -15.76 36.46 -22.63
C ILE A 469 -16.53 37.78 -22.58
N SER A 470 -16.04 38.75 -21.81
CA SER A 470 -16.68 40.07 -21.69
C SER A 470 -16.75 40.78 -23.05
N ARG A 471 -15.68 40.70 -23.85
CA ARG A 471 -15.64 41.26 -25.22
C ARG A 471 -16.63 40.56 -26.16
N LEU A 472 -16.73 39.23 -26.10
CA LEU A 472 -17.69 38.46 -26.90
C LEU A 472 -19.14 38.77 -26.49
N GLN A 473 -19.42 38.94 -25.19
CA GLN A 473 -20.74 39.35 -24.71
C GLN A 473 -21.12 40.74 -25.23
N ALA A 474 -20.20 41.72 -25.19
CA ALA A 474 -20.44 43.05 -25.74
C ALA A 474 -20.71 43.01 -27.26
N SER A 475 -19.93 42.23 -28.01
CA SER A 475 -20.15 42.02 -29.45
C SER A 475 -21.52 41.38 -29.75
N LYS A 476 -21.92 40.38 -28.95
CA LYS A 476 -23.24 39.74 -29.09
C LYS A 476 -24.39 40.72 -28.85
N LEU A 477 -24.26 41.63 -27.88
CA LEU A 477 -25.28 42.65 -27.62
C LEU A 477 -25.41 43.61 -28.81
N LEU A 478 -24.29 44.11 -29.33
CA LEU A 478 -24.29 44.98 -30.52
C LEU A 478 -24.94 44.30 -31.73
N TYR A 479 -24.57 43.05 -32.01
CA TYR A 479 -25.18 42.29 -33.11
C TYR A 479 -26.69 42.11 -32.94
N ASN A 480 -27.15 41.88 -31.70
CA ASN A 480 -28.57 41.76 -31.41
C ASN A 480 -29.32 43.07 -31.64
N ASP A 481 -28.73 44.21 -31.28
CA ASP A 481 -29.31 45.53 -31.53
C ASP A 481 -29.39 45.86 -33.02
N GLU A 482 -28.37 45.50 -33.80
CA GLU A 482 -28.38 45.62 -35.27
C GLU A 482 -29.46 44.74 -35.90
N LEU A 483 -29.62 43.50 -35.42
CA LEU A 483 -30.63 42.57 -35.91
C LEU A 483 -32.05 43.06 -35.56
N MET A 484 -32.25 43.58 -34.35
CA MET A 484 -33.53 44.19 -33.93
C MET A 484 -33.88 45.42 -34.76
N THR A 485 -32.90 46.27 -35.06
CA THR A 485 -33.08 47.46 -35.91
C THR A 485 -33.47 47.06 -37.33
N THR A 486 -32.76 46.06 -37.89
CA THR A 486 -33.05 45.53 -39.23
C THR A 486 -34.44 44.89 -39.30
N LYS A 487 -34.80 44.09 -38.28
CA LYS A 487 -36.12 43.46 -38.19
C LYS A 487 -37.23 44.51 -38.14
N ARG A 488 -37.11 45.53 -37.27
CA ARG A 488 -38.08 46.62 -37.19
C ARG A 488 -38.23 47.33 -38.53
N SER A 489 -37.13 47.61 -39.22
CA SER A 489 -37.20 48.24 -40.54
C SER A 489 -37.97 47.40 -41.57
N TYR A 490 -37.82 46.07 -41.55
CA TYR A 490 -38.59 45.20 -42.45
C TYR A 490 -40.07 45.10 -42.05
N GLU A 491 -40.37 45.07 -40.75
CA GLU A 491 -41.74 45.11 -40.25
C GLU A 491 -42.44 46.43 -40.65
N ASP A 492 -41.75 47.56 -40.53
CA ASP A 492 -42.27 48.87 -40.95
C ASP A 492 -42.54 48.91 -42.47
N GLN A 493 -41.63 48.36 -43.29
CA GLN A 493 -41.84 48.26 -44.74
C GLN A 493 -43.05 47.38 -45.09
N LEU A 494 -43.21 46.24 -44.43
CA LEU A 494 -44.36 45.35 -44.63
C LEU A 494 -45.67 46.01 -44.20
N SER A 495 -45.66 46.77 -43.09
CA SER A 495 -46.83 47.54 -42.64
C SER A 495 -47.23 48.58 -43.68
N MET A 496 -46.26 49.37 -44.19
CA MET A 496 -46.53 50.35 -45.25
C MET A 496 -47.09 49.71 -46.52
N MET A 497 -46.57 48.54 -46.92
CA MET A 497 -47.12 47.79 -48.06
C MET A 497 -48.54 47.29 -47.78
N SER A 498 -48.80 46.80 -46.57
CA SER A 498 -50.13 46.34 -46.15
C SER A 498 -51.15 47.48 -46.19
N ASP A 499 -50.78 48.66 -45.68
CA ASP A 499 -51.63 49.85 -45.70
C ASP A 499 -51.91 50.30 -47.16
N HIS A 500 -50.88 50.27 -48.01
CA HIS A 500 -51.04 50.57 -49.43
C HIS A 500 -51.96 49.57 -50.15
N LEU A 501 -51.81 48.26 -49.88
CA LEU A 501 -52.69 47.23 -50.44
C LEU A 501 -54.13 47.39 -49.95
N CYS A 502 -54.33 47.75 -48.68
CA CYS A 502 -55.66 48.03 -48.14
C CYS A 502 -56.32 49.20 -48.89
N SER A 503 -55.62 50.33 -48.97
CA SER A 503 -56.08 51.51 -49.73
C SER A 503 -56.40 51.16 -51.19
N MET A 504 -55.53 50.40 -51.85
CA MET A 504 -55.76 49.95 -53.22
C MET A 504 -57.02 49.06 -53.32
N ASN A 505 -57.22 48.12 -52.41
CA ASN A 505 -58.43 47.28 -52.39
C ASN A 505 -59.70 48.10 -52.15
N GLU A 506 -59.65 49.13 -51.30
CA GLU A 506 -60.77 50.07 -51.12
C GLU A 506 -61.09 50.80 -52.43
N THR A 507 -60.07 51.29 -53.16
CA THR A 507 -60.28 51.94 -54.46
C THR A 507 -60.85 51.00 -55.51
N LEU A 508 -60.35 49.76 -55.59
CA LEU A 508 -60.87 48.73 -56.49
C LEU A 508 -62.32 48.37 -56.15
N THR A 509 -62.67 48.32 -54.87
CA THR A 509 -64.03 48.06 -54.41
C THR A 509 -64.97 49.20 -54.81
N LYS A 510 -64.56 50.46 -54.59
CA LYS A 510 -65.33 51.64 -55.04
C LYS A 510 -65.56 51.64 -56.56
N GLN A 511 -64.52 51.36 -57.34
CA GLN A 511 -64.63 51.25 -58.80
C GLN A 511 -65.60 50.14 -59.21
N ARG A 512 -65.60 49.01 -58.49
CA ARG A 512 -66.52 47.90 -58.76
C ARG A 512 -67.98 48.28 -58.45
N GLU A 513 -68.23 48.95 -57.33
CA GLU A 513 -69.56 49.48 -56.99
C GLU A 513 -70.05 50.49 -58.03
N GLU A 514 -69.17 51.36 -58.53
CA GLU A 514 -69.49 52.29 -59.62
C GLU A 514 -69.85 51.56 -60.93
N ILE A 515 -69.11 50.51 -61.28
CA ILE A 515 -69.45 49.65 -62.44
C ILE A 515 -70.81 48.98 -62.26
N ASP A 516 -71.10 48.45 -61.07
CA ASP A 516 -72.35 47.73 -60.82
C ASP A 516 -73.55 48.68 -60.80
N THR A 517 -73.40 49.90 -60.27
CA THR A 517 -74.44 50.95 -60.36
C THR A 517 -74.69 51.38 -61.80
N LEU A 518 -73.64 51.58 -62.62
CA LEU A 518 -73.78 51.88 -64.05
C LEU A 518 -74.48 50.74 -64.82
N LYS A 519 -74.21 49.47 -64.48
CA LYS A 519 -74.92 48.31 -65.06
C LYS A 519 -76.39 48.24 -64.64
N MET A 520 -76.71 48.62 -63.41
CA MET A 520 -78.11 48.67 -62.95
C MET A 520 -78.87 49.85 -63.56
N ALA A 521 -78.19 50.95 -63.90
CA ALA A 521 -78.78 52.10 -64.58
C ALA A 521 -78.96 51.92 -66.10
N SER A 522 -78.30 50.91 -66.71
CA SER A 522 -78.49 50.57 -68.14
C SER A 522 -79.52 49.45 -68.38
N LYS A 523 -80.14 48.93 -67.32
CA LYS A 523 -81.39 48.15 -67.34
C LYS A 523 -82.57 49.06 -67.05
#